data_AF-A0AA38GS31-F1
#
_entry.id   AF-A0AA38GS31-F1
#
_cell.length_a   1.000
_cell.length_b   1.000
_cell.length_c   1.000
_cell.angle_alpha   90.00
_cell.angle_beta   90.00
_cell.angle_gamma   90.00
#
_symmetry.space_group_name_H-M   'P 1'
#
loop_
_entity.id
_entity.type
_entity.pdbx_description
1 polymer ?
#
loop_
_entity_poly.entity_id
_entity_poly.type
_entity_poly.pdbx_seq_one_letter_code
_entity_poly.pdbx_strand_id
1 'polypeptide(L)' 'YCTRAKSVFKELNVTPYVVELDLRDDGGEIQRALINLVSRRTVPQVFIDGKHIGGSD' A
#
# COMPACT_ATOMS: atom_id res chain seq x y z
N TYR A 1 1.82 -11.03 -2.55
CA TYR A 1 1.96 -9.67 -3.10
C TYR A 1 2.43 -8.65 -2.06
N CYS A 2 1.72 -8.41 -0.95
CA CYS A 2 2.18 -7.46 0.08
C CYS A 2 3.59 -7.77 0.62
N THR A 3 3.90 -9.04 0.89
CA THR A 3 5.24 -9.46 1.31
C THR A 3 6.32 -9.13 0.29
N ARG A 4 6.04 -9.30 -1.02
CA ARG A 4 6.98 -8.97 -2.10
C ARG A 4 7.28 -7.47 -2.12
N ALA A 5 6.26 -6.62 -2.05
CA ALA A 5 6.46 -5.18 -1.95
C ALA A 5 7.28 -4.78 -0.72
N LYS A 6 6.98 -5.36 0.46
CA LYS A 6 7.75 -5.11 1.70
C LYS A 6 9.21 -5.54 1.57
N SER A 7 9.49 -6.67 0.91
CA SER A 7 10.86 -7.14 0.68
C SER A 7 11.69 -6.18 -0.16
N VAL A 8 11.11 -5.55 -1.19
CA VAL A 8 11.83 -4.54 -2.01
C VAL A 8 12.35 -3.39 -1.15
N PHE A 9 11.53 -2.86 -0.24
CA PHE A 9 11.97 -1.79 0.66
C PHE A 9 13.07 -2.27 1.62
N LYS A 10 12.95 -3.51 2.11
CA LYS A 10 13.99 -4.13 2.94
C LYS A 10 15.32 -4.27 2.20
N GLU A 11 15.30 -4.70 0.94
CA GLU A 11 16.49 -4.82 0.07
C GLU A 11 17.15 -3.46 -0.18
N LEU A 12 16.33 -2.41 -0.34
CA LEU A 12 16.80 -1.03 -0.47
C LEU A 12 17.25 -0.41 0.87
N ASN A 13 17.18 -1.15 1.97
CA ASN A 13 17.46 -0.68 3.33
C ASN A 13 16.64 0.56 3.72
N VAL A 14 15.40 0.63 3.22
CA VAL A 14 14.41 1.68 3.52
C VAL A 14 13.35 1.08 4.42
N THR A 15 13.00 1.78 5.49
CA THR A 15 11.87 1.39 6.34
C THR A 15 10.63 2.16 5.89
N PRO A 16 9.65 1.51 5.22
CA PRO A 16 8.43 2.17 4.80
C PRO A 16 7.48 2.31 5.99
N TYR A 17 6.60 3.32 5.94
CA TYR A 17 5.42 3.33 6.79
C TYR A 17 4.37 2.37 6.22
N VAL A 18 4.01 1.35 7.00
CA VAL A 18 3.08 0.30 6.57
C VAL A 18 1.74 0.48 7.26
N VAL A 19 0.67 0.56 6.45
CA VAL A 19 -0.72 0.55 6.93
C VAL A 19 -1.32 -0.83 6.63
N GLU A 20 -1.45 -1.66 7.65
CA GLU A 20 -2.13 -2.96 7.56
C GLU A 20 -3.64 -2.74 7.70
N LEU A 21 -4.38 -2.80 6.59
CA LEU A 21 -5.81 -2.45 6.55
C LEU A 21 -6.68 -3.42 7.36
N ASP A 22 -6.28 -4.68 7.49
CA ASP A 22 -6.98 -5.72 8.23
C ASP A 22 -6.86 -5.57 9.76
N LEU A 23 -5.88 -4.80 10.24
CA LEU A 23 -5.65 -4.55 11.67
C LEU A 23 -6.24 -3.21 12.15
N ARG A 24 -7.04 -2.54 11.32
CA ARG A 24 -7.63 -1.24 11.61
C ARG A 24 -9.14 -1.26 11.43
N ASP A 25 -9.85 -0.60 12.34
CA ASP A 25 -11.31 -0.46 12.26
C ASP A 25 -11.75 0.34 11.01
N ASP A 26 -10.96 1.33 10.58
CA ASP A 26 -11.19 2.17 9.41
C ASP A 26 -10.64 1.58 8.09
N GLY A 27 -10.11 0.35 8.10
CA GLY A 27 -9.47 -0.28 6.94
C GLY A 27 -10.37 -0.34 5.70
N GLY A 28 -11.67 -0.60 5.90
CA GLY A 28 -12.66 -0.60 4.83
C GLY A 28 -12.91 0.77 4.21
N GLU A 29 -12.84 1.84 5.00
CA GLU A 29 -12.96 3.23 4.53
C GLU A 29 -11.73 3.62 3.71
N ILE A 30 -10.55 3.28 4.20
CA ILE A 30 -9.29 3.52 3.48
C ILE A 30 -9.30 2.78 2.13
N GLN A 31 -9.74 1.52 2.09
CA GLN A 31 -9.82 0.77 0.84
C GLN A 31 -10.79 1.40 -0.16
N ARG A 32 -11.92 1.95 0.31
CA ARG A 32 -12.84 2.72 -0.56
C ARG A 32 -12.20 4.02 -1.05
N ALA A 33 -11.50 4.74 -0.20
CA ALA A 33 -10.78 5.95 -0.58
C ALA A 33 -9.69 5.67 -1.62
N LEU A 34 -8.96 4.56 -1.50
CA LEU A 34 -7.97 4.13 -2.48
C LEU A 34 -8.58 3.86 -3.86
N ILE A 35 -9.78 3.27 -3.93
CA ILE A 35 -10.49 3.10 -5.20
C ILE A 35 -10.75 4.45 -5.86
N ASN A 36 -11.18 5.45 -5.09
CA ASN A 36 -11.45 6.79 -5.63
C ASN A 36 -10.16 7.53 -6.03
N LEU A 37 -9.07 7.32 -5.29
CA LEU A 37 -7.81 8.04 -5.50
C LEU A 37 -6.98 7.47 -6.66
N VAL A 38 -6.89 6.14 -6.75
CA VAL A 38 -5.97 5.45 -7.66
C VAL A 38 -6.66 4.43 -8.56
N SER A 39 -7.99 4.32 -8.51
CA SER A 39 -8.78 3.38 -9.31
C SER A 39 -8.38 1.90 -9.10
N ARG A 40 -7.85 1.57 -7.92
CA ARG A 40 -7.44 0.21 -7.56
C ARG A 40 -8.01 -0.19 -6.21
N ARG A 41 -8.54 -1.42 -6.14
CA ARG A 41 -9.09 -2.03 -4.92
C ARG A 41 -8.09 -2.97 -4.22
N THR A 42 -7.14 -3.51 -4.96
CA THR A 42 -6.25 -4.57 -4.48
C THR A 42 -5.16 -4.01 -3.57
N VAL A 43 -4.63 -4.84 -2.69
CA VAL A 43 -3.40 -4.56 -1.92
C VAL A 43 -2.25 -5.41 -2.45
N PRO A 44 -0.99 -4.95 -2.35
CA PRO A 44 -0.56 -3.66 -1.79
C PRO A 44 -0.83 -2.49 -2.73
N GLN A 45 -0.82 -1.26 -2.20
CA GLN A 45 -0.73 -0.02 -2.97
C GLN A 45 0.43 0.81 -2.40
N VAL A 46 1.39 1.18 -3.24
CA VAL A 46 2.63 1.85 -2.85
C VAL A 46 2.58 3.32 -3.25
N PHE A 47 2.99 4.18 -2.32
CA PHE A 47 3.13 5.63 -2.53
C PHE A 47 4.52 6.06 -2.11
N ILE A 48 5.14 6.95 -2.87
CA ILE A 48 6.45 7.57 -2.58
C ILE A 48 6.29 9.08 -2.79
N ASP A 49 6.62 9.89 -1.79
CA ASP A 49 6.47 11.35 -1.81
C ASP A 49 5.07 11.82 -2.26
N GLY A 50 4.03 11.13 -1.77
CA GLY A 50 2.63 11.41 -2.12
C GLY A 50 2.21 10.93 -3.52
N LYS A 51 3.14 10.45 -4.35
CA LYS A 51 2.85 9.91 -5.67
C LYS A 51 2.52 8.42 -5.60
N HIS A 52 1.42 8.01 -6.23
CA HIS A 52 1.08 6.60 -6.39
C HIS A 52 2.01 5.91 -7.39
N ILE A 53 2.59 4.79 -6.98
CA ILE A 53 3.52 3.99 -7.80
C ILE A 53 2.83 2.75 -8.37
N GLY A 54 1.90 2.14 -7.64
CA GLY A 54 1.17 0.97 -8.10
C GLY A 54 1.06 -0.14 -7.05
N GLY A 55 0.80 -1.36 -7.54
CA GLY A 55 0.65 -2.56 -6.73
C GLY A 55 1.95 -3.37 -6.61
N SER A 56 1.83 -4.69 -6.71
CA SER A 56 2.96 -5.63 -6.65
C SER A 56 2.90 -6.67 -7.79
N ASP A 57 2.38 -6.22 -8.93
CA ASP A 57 2.45 -6.87 -10.23
C ASP A 57 3.91 -7.20 -10.61
#